data_AF-A0A7V7AGJ5-F1
#
_entry.id   AF-A0A7V7AGJ5-F1
#
_cell.length_a   1.000
_cell.length_b   1.000
_cell.length_c   1.000
_cell.angle_alpha   90.00
_cell.angle_beta   90.00
_cell.angle_gamma   90.00
#
_symmetry.space_group_name_H-M   'P 1'
#
loop_
_entity.id
_entity.type
_entity.pdbx_description
1 polymer ?
#
loop_
_entity_poly.entity_id
_entity_poly.type
_entity_poly.pdbx_seq_one_letter_code
_entity_poly.pdbx_strand_id
1 'polypeptide(L)'
;MKRIKILRGSRLDATLESLKSIFKDRIFKIPDYQRGYAWQKRQLKDFWEDIVNLPADRLHYTGLLSLKQVSKRDYEGDDWTAERWLIKDRAFRPFHIVDGQQRLTTFVILSAKF
;
A
#
# COMPACT_ATOMS: atom_id res chain seq x y z
N MET A 1 -1.64 10.56 -14.35
CA MET A 1 -1.31 9.20 -13.81
C MET A 1 -1.05 9.32 -12.31
N LYS A 2 -1.87 8.70 -11.44
CA LYS A 2 -1.78 8.84 -9.97
C LYS A 2 -0.53 8.14 -9.43
N ARG A 3 0.28 8.83 -8.62
CA ARG A 3 1.51 8.25 -8.03
C ARG A 3 1.57 8.43 -6.51
N ILE A 4 2.05 7.40 -5.84
CA ILE A 4 2.31 7.34 -4.40
C ILE A 4 3.82 7.34 -4.21
N LYS A 5 4.31 8.12 -3.25
CA LYS A 5 5.70 8.05 -2.84
C LYS A 5 5.88 6.91 -1.86
N ILE A 6 6.88 6.07 -2.08
CA ILE A 6 7.14 4.92 -1.22
C ILE A 6 8.43 5.15 -0.44
N LEU A 7 8.41 4.94 0.87
CA LEU A 7 9.63 4.83 1.69
C LEU A 7 9.93 3.35 2.00
N ARG A 8 11.18 2.92 1.81
CA ARG A 8 11.63 1.56 2.14
C ARG A 8 12.46 1.58 3.42
N GLY A 9 12.23 0.63 4.32
CA GLY A 9 12.76 0.63 5.69
C GLY A 9 14.27 0.49 5.90
N SER A 10 15.10 0.34 4.86
CA SER A 10 16.56 0.12 5.01
C SER A 10 17.44 1.24 4.41
N ARG A 11 16.85 2.17 3.66
CA ARG A 11 17.47 3.42 3.15
C ARG A 11 16.32 4.36 2.80
N LEU A 12 16.49 5.67 3.00
CA LEU A 12 15.51 6.71 2.61
C LEU A 12 15.39 6.86 1.07
N ASP A 13 15.27 5.75 0.34
CA ASP A 13 15.09 5.72 -1.10
C ASP A 13 13.60 5.91 -1.38
N ALA A 14 13.21 7.18 -1.47
CA ALA A 14 11.85 7.57 -1.76
C ALA A 14 11.59 7.56 -3.26
N THR A 15 10.68 6.70 -3.73
CA THR A 15 10.37 6.58 -5.17
C THR A 15 8.91 6.91 -5.46
N LEU A 16 8.65 7.61 -6.57
CA LEU A 16 7.30 7.91 -7.05
C LEU A 16 6.80 6.80 -7.99
N GLU A 17 5.90 5.97 -7.48
CA GLU A 17 5.33 4.85 -8.22
C GLU A 17 3.84 5.03 -8.46
N SER A 18 3.31 4.52 -9.57
CA SER A 18 1.84 4.50 -9.77
C SER A 18 1.19 3.43 -8.90
N LEU A 19 -0.10 3.61 -8.57
CA LEU A 19 -0.88 2.58 -7.85
C LEU A 19 -0.80 1.21 -8.53
N LYS A 20 -0.91 1.16 -9.88
CA LYS A 20 -0.76 -0.08 -10.65
C LYS A 20 0.61 -0.73 -10.47
N SER A 21 1.69 0.06 -10.43
CA SER A 21 3.05 -0.43 -10.20
C SER A 21 3.18 -1.07 -8.82
N ILE A 22 2.56 -0.46 -7.82
CA ILE A 22 2.60 -0.91 -6.43
C ILE A 22 2.00 -2.31 -6.27
N PHE A 23 0.89 -2.59 -6.96
CA PHE A 23 0.16 -3.87 -6.85
C PHE A 23 0.61 -4.96 -7.85
N LYS A 24 1.60 -4.69 -8.72
CA LYS A 24 1.95 -5.63 -9.81
C LYS A 24 2.57 -6.94 -9.31
N ASP A 25 3.51 -6.86 -8.36
CA ASP A 25 4.36 -7.99 -7.94
C ASP A 25 4.65 -7.97 -6.44
N ARG A 26 3.79 -7.29 -5.67
CA ARG A 26 3.92 -7.10 -4.23
C ARG A 26 2.67 -7.58 -3.53
N ILE A 27 2.87 -8.21 -2.39
CA ILE A 27 1.81 -8.53 -1.44
C ILE A 27 2.02 -7.71 -0.18
N PHE A 28 0.92 -7.20 0.36
CA PHE A 28 0.92 -6.32 1.52
C PHE A 28 0.18 -6.97 2.66
N LYS A 29 0.80 -6.98 3.84
CA LYS A 29 0.14 -7.32 5.10
C LYS A 29 0.13 -6.11 6.02
N ILE A 30 -0.99 -5.89 6.69
CA ILE A 30 -1.11 -4.91 7.78
C ILE A 30 -0.69 -5.64 9.06
N PRO A 31 0.36 -5.20 9.77
CA PRO A 31 0.78 -5.85 11.01
C PRO A 31 -0.27 -5.71 12.13
N ASP A 32 -0.37 -6.71 13.00
CA ASP A 32 -1.39 -6.81 14.06
C ASP A 32 -1.35 -5.66 15.07
N TYR A 33 -0.18 -5.02 15.26
CA TYR A 33 -0.04 -3.85 16.13
C TYR A 33 -0.65 -2.57 15.55
N GLN A 34 -1.11 -2.57 14.29
CA GLN A 34 -1.80 -1.44 13.70
C GLN A 34 -3.28 -1.43 14.07
N ARG A 35 -3.83 -0.23 14.29
CA ARG A 35 -5.27 -0.07 14.48
C ARG A 35 -6.04 -0.48 13.21
N GLY A 36 -7.24 -1.03 13.42
CA GLY A 36 -8.18 -1.35 12.34
C GLY A 36 -8.61 -0.13 11.52
N TYR A 37 -9.37 -0.40 10.45
CA TYR A 37 -9.91 0.66 9.61
C TYR A 37 -10.85 1.57 10.40
N ALA A 38 -10.61 2.87 10.34
CA ALA A 38 -11.25 3.85 11.23
C ALA A 38 -11.44 5.23 10.57
N TRP A 39 -11.27 5.33 9.26
CA TRP A 39 -11.69 6.51 8.52
C TRP A 39 -13.23 6.62 8.52
N GLN A 40 -13.72 7.80 8.87
CA GLN A 40 -15.14 8.14 8.89
C GLN A 40 -15.50 9.00 7.66
N LYS A 41 -16.77 9.38 7.57
CA LYS A 41 -17.33 10.13 6.42
C LYS A 41 -16.51 11.38 6.06
N ARG A 42 -15.99 12.10 7.05
CA ARG A 42 -15.16 13.30 6.81
C ARG A 42 -13.87 12.94 6.07
N GLN A 43 -13.09 11.99 6.59
CA GLN A 43 -11.83 11.60 5.95
C GLN A 43 -12.07 10.98 4.56
N LEU A 44 -13.17 10.24 4.40
CA LEU A 44 -13.57 9.69 3.10
C LEU A 44 -13.90 10.79 2.09
N LYS A 45 -14.60 11.84 2.52
CA LYS A 45 -14.94 12.99 1.68
C LYS A 45 -13.68 13.75 1.28
N ASP A 46 -12.83 14.08 2.25
CA ASP A 46 -11.56 14.79 2.00
C ASP A 46 -10.70 14.00 1.00
N PHE A 47 -10.58 12.68 1.20
CA PHE A 47 -9.85 11.80 0.29
C PHE A 47 -10.45 11.72 -1.12
N TRP A 48 -11.77 11.70 -1.24
CA TRP A 48 -12.46 11.69 -2.53
C TRP A 48 -12.24 13.01 -3.28
N GLU A 49 -12.36 14.14 -2.57
CA GLU A 49 -12.09 15.47 -3.13
C GLU A 49 -10.63 15.58 -3.60
N ASP A 50 -9.67 15.11 -2.81
CA ASP A 50 -8.25 15.05 -3.20
C ASP A 50 -8.03 14.25 -4.50
N ILE A 51 -8.84 13.23 -4.77
CA ILE A 51 -8.74 12.40 -5.97
C ILE A 51 -9.41 13.05 -7.18
N VAL A 52 -10.58 13.65 -7.00
CA VAL A 52 -11.36 14.27 -8.09
C VAL A 52 -10.72 15.59 -8.53
N ASN A 53 -10.16 16.34 -7.59
CA ASN A 53 -9.51 17.62 -7.87
C ASN A 53 -8.09 17.47 -8.44
N LEU A 54 -7.70 16.29 -8.94
CA LEU A 54 -6.40 16.08 -9.58
C LEU A 54 -6.41 16.54 -11.05
N PRO A 55 -5.61 17.54 -11.42
CA PRO A 55 -5.40 17.91 -12.82
C PRO A 55 -5.00 16.71 -13.70
N ALA A 56 -5.54 16.66 -14.92
CA ALA A 56 -5.29 15.57 -15.86
C ALA A 56 -3.86 15.58 -16.44
N ASP A 57 -3.22 16.75 -16.45
CA ASP A 57 -2.00 17.08 -17.17
C ASP A 57 -0.72 17.00 -16.33
N ARG A 58 -0.82 16.71 -15.02
CA ARG A 58 0.35 16.65 -14.11
C ARG A 58 0.45 15.34 -13.33
N LEU A 59 1.68 15.04 -12.91
CA LEU A 59 1.95 13.97 -11.96
C LEU A 59 1.57 14.45 -10.56
N HIS A 60 0.57 13.79 -9.96
CA HIS A 60 0.08 14.15 -8.65
C HIS A 60 0.55 13.17 -7.58
N TYR A 61 1.05 13.77 -6.49
CA TYR A 61 1.39 13.09 -5.26
C TYR A 61 0.12 12.90 -4.44
N THR A 62 -0.33 11.65 -4.31
CA THR A 62 -1.54 11.31 -3.55
C THR A 62 -1.22 10.78 -2.15
N GLY A 63 -0.02 11.08 -1.65
CA GLY A 63 0.45 10.68 -0.33
C GLY A 63 1.65 9.74 -0.30
N LEU A 64 2.07 9.45 0.93
CA LEU A 64 3.20 8.58 1.27
C LEU A 64 2.69 7.19 1.68
N LEU A 65 3.32 6.15 1.16
CA LEU A 65 3.12 4.77 1.61
C LEU A 65 4.46 4.25 2.12
N SER A 66 4.57 4.08 3.44
CA SER A 66 5.80 3.55 4.03
C SER A 66 5.70 2.03 4.11
N LEU A 67 6.66 1.35 3.49
CA LEU A 67 6.68 -0.10 3.38
C LEU A 67 7.97 -0.66 3.98
N LYS A 68 7.81 -1.73 4.76
CA LYS A 68 8.94 -2.54 5.23
C LYS A 68 8.92 -3.85 4.46
N GLN A 69 9.96 -4.10 3.66
CA GLN A 69 10.11 -5.38 3.00
C GLN A 69 10.31 -6.47 4.05
N VAL A 70 9.59 -7.57 3.89
CA VAL A 70 9.66 -8.72 4.80
C VAL A 70 10.83 -9.61 4.38
N SER A 71 11.66 -10.00 5.34
CA SER A 71 12.82 -10.84 5.06
C SER A 71 12.40 -12.30 4.84
N LYS A 72 13.28 -13.10 4.24
CA LYS A 72 13.04 -14.55 4.08
C LYS A 72 12.75 -15.25 5.41
N ARG A 73 13.51 -14.91 6.44
CA ARG A 73 13.31 -15.44 7.79
C ARG A 73 11.91 -15.14 8.32
N ASP A 74 11.41 -13.93 8.08
CA ASP A 74 10.12 -13.49 8.63
C ASP A 74 8.94 -14.14 7.89
N TYR A 75 8.97 -14.22 6.54
CA TYR A 75 7.86 -14.84 5.81
C TYR A 75 7.85 -16.37 5.87
N GLU A 76 8.98 -17.00 6.23
CA GLU A 76 9.06 -18.43 6.53
C GLU A 76 8.63 -18.76 7.96
N GLY A 77 8.45 -17.76 8.82
CA GLY A 77 7.83 -17.89 10.14
C GLY A 77 6.29 -17.90 10.09
N ASP A 78 5.66 -17.89 11.26
CA ASP A 78 4.22 -18.14 11.40
C ASP A 78 3.33 -17.04 10.80
N ASP A 79 3.83 -15.80 10.77
CA ASP A 79 3.07 -14.60 10.40
C ASP A 79 2.63 -14.57 8.93
N TRP A 80 3.25 -15.35 8.04
CA TRP A 80 2.92 -15.39 6.61
C TRP A 80 2.48 -16.77 6.14
N THR A 81 2.09 -17.66 7.05
CA THR A 81 1.81 -19.06 6.74
C THR A 81 0.75 -19.24 5.65
N ALA A 82 -0.34 -18.46 5.69
CA ALA A 82 -1.44 -18.57 4.74
C ALA A 82 -1.09 -17.99 3.36
N GLU A 83 -0.27 -16.94 3.30
CA GLU A 83 0.10 -16.24 2.07
C GLU A 83 1.41 -16.74 1.47
N ARG A 84 2.13 -17.65 2.15
CA ARG A 84 3.47 -18.11 1.75
C ARG A 84 3.53 -18.65 0.32
N TRP A 85 2.45 -19.28 -0.14
CA TRP A 85 2.34 -19.79 -1.51
C TRP A 85 2.40 -18.67 -2.57
N LEU A 86 1.87 -17.48 -2.29
CA LEU A 86 1.99 -16.32 -3.19
C LEU A 86 3.46 -15.88 -3.32
N ILE A 87 4.23 -16.03 -2.25
CA ILE A 87 5.65 -15.64 -2.22
C ILE A 87 6.49 -16.70 -2.94
N LYS A 88 6.32 -17.99 -2.59
CA LYS A 88 7.17 -19.07 -3.10
C LYS A 88 6.82 -19.50 -4.53
N ASP A 89 5.53 -19.61 -4.84
CA ASP A 89 5.09 -20.22 -6.10
C ASP A 89 4.77 -19.17 -7.17
N ARG A 90 4.39 -17.96 -6.73
CA ARG A 90 4.01 -16.84 -7.61
C ARG A 90 5.00 -15.67 -7.60
N ALA A 91 6.11 -15.81 -6.87
CA ALA A 91 7.20 -14.82 -6.78
C ALA A 91 6.76 -13.42 -6.33
N PHE A 92 5.69 -13.30 -5.53
CA PHE A 92 5.29 -12.03 -4.94
C PHE A 92 6.28 -11.59 -3.87
N ARG A 93 6.59 -10.30 -3.83
CA ARG A 93 7.46 -9.70 -2.82
C ARG A 93 6.63 -9.26 -1.59
N PRO A 94 6.90 -9.78 -0.39
CA PRO A 94 6.13 -9.44 0.80
C PRO A 94 6.56 -8.13 1.44
N PHE A 95 5.58 -7.32 1.83
CA PHE A 95 5.77 -6.06 2.54
C PHE A 95 4.79 -5.91 3.70
N HIS A 96 5.28 -5.38 4.81
CA HIS A 96 4.44 -4.78 5.84
C HIS A 96 4.14 -3.32 5.51
N ILE A 97 2.88 -2.94 5.62
CA ILE A 97 2.48 -1.53 5.59
C ILE A 97 2.85 -0.92 6.94
N VAL A 98 3.70 0.11 6.93
CA VAL A 98 4.12 0.85 8.14
C VAL A 98 3.26 2.09 8.32
N ASP A 99 3.03 2.84 7.25
CA ASP A 99 2.17 4.01 7.24
C ASP A 99 1.39 4.10 5.92
N GLY A 100 0.23 4.77 5.95
CA GLY A 100 -0.67 4.90 4.81
C GLY A 100 -1.73 3.80 4.69
N GLN A 101 -1.88 2.94 5.71
CA GLN A 101 -2.83 1.82 5.67
C GLN A 101 -4.28 2.23 5.34
N GLN A 102 -4.82 3.25 6.01
CA GLN A 102 -6.22 3.68 5.80
C GLN A 102 -6.46 4.19 4.37
N ARG A 103 -5.50 4.95 3.82
CA ARG A 103 -5.53 5.41 2.43
C ARG A 103 -5.51 4.24 1.46
N LEU A 104 -4.57 3.31 1.65
CA LEU A 104 -4.42 2.16 0.76
C LEU A 104 -5.67 1.28 0.79
N THR A 105 -6.20 0.99 1.97
CA THR A 105 -7.44 0.22 2.12
C THR A 105 -8.60 0.90 1.42
N THR A 106 -8.74 2.22 1.57
CA THR A 106 -9.79 2.99 0.87
C THR A 106 -9.64 2.92 -0.65
N PHE A 107 -8.41 3.07 -1.17
CA PHE A 107 -8.13 2.89 -2.60
C PHE A 107 -8.54 1.50 -3.10
N VAL A 108 -8.22 0.45 -2.36
CA VAL A 108 -8.57 -0.94 -2.73
C VAL A 108 -10.09 -1.13 -2.75
N ILE A 109 -10.80 -0.65 -1.72
CA ILE A 109 -12.27 -0.74 -1.65
C ILE A 109 -12.92 -0.01 -2.83
N LEU A 110 -12.46 1.20 -3.15
CA LEU A 110 -12.97 1.95 -4.30
C LEU A 110 -12.68 1.21 -5.61
N SER A 111 -11.48 0.66 -5.77
CA SER A 111 -11.08 -0.04 -7.00
C SER A 111 -11.77 -1.41 -7.17
N ALA A 112 -12.32 -1.99 -6.12
CA ALA A 112 -13.06 -3.26 -6.19
C ALA A 112 -14.54 -3.07 -6.55
N LYS A 113 -15.06 -1.84 -6.46
CA LYS A 113 -16.46 -1.48 -6.73
C LYS A 113 -16.71 -0.99 -8.16
N PHE A 114 -15.66 -0.77 -8.94
CA PHE A 114 -15.69 -0.29 -10.33
C PHE A 114 -14.76 -1.15 -11.18
#